data_AF-A0A928GMD7-F1
#
_entry.id   AF-A0A928GMD7-F1
#
_cell.length_a   1.000
_cell.length_b   1.000
_cell.length_c   1.000
_cell.angle_alpha   90.00
_cell.angle_beta   90.00
_cell.angle_gamma   90.00
#
_symmetry.space_group_name_H-M   'P 1'
#
loop_
_entity.id
_entity.type
_entity.pdbx_description
1 polymer ?
#
loop_
_entity_poly.entity_id
_entity_poly.type
_entity_poly.pdbx_seq_one_letter_code
_entity_poly.pdbx_strand_id
1 'polypeptide(L)'
;MKPIKNLEPIAKWILRCAAVVYVFSLYYKSLQSFEFSNIHYLLNFIYCLFFVLLFIGGFQKGNTLTIISGIVVSLISVYKVYWEFNGSFLDTQLYVFLMLLGIGVFFTSRGNS
;
A
#
# COMPACT_ATOMS: atom_id res chain seq x y z
N MET A 1 8.86 -22.87 19.66
CA MET A 1 10.14 -22.49 19.01
C MET A 1 10.34 -20.99 19.16
N LYS A 2 11.56 -20.50 19.44
CA LYS A 2 11.81 -19.04 19.54
C LYS A 2 11.79 -18.44 18.12
N PRO A 3 11.06 -17.35 17.87
CA PRO A 3 11.04 -16.70 16.57
C PRO A 3 12.43 -16.13 16.23
N ILE A 4 12.80 -16.19 14.95
CA ILE A 4 14.06 -15.64 14.43
C ILE A 4 13.91 -14.13 14.31
N LYS A 5 14.06 -13.40 15.43
CA LYS A 5 13.86 -11.95 15.51
C LYS A 5 14.73 -11.15 14.52
N ASN A 6 15.88 -11.68 14.14
CA ASN A 6 16.79 -11.02 13.20
C ASN A 6 16.23 -10.92 11.76
N LEU A 7 15.23 -11.72 11.40
CA LEU A 7 14.60 -11.67 10.07
C LEU A 7 13.52 -10.59 9.96
N GLU A 8 13.07 -10.02 11.08
CA GLU A 8 11.99 -9.03 11.08
C GLU A 8 12.32 -7.76 10.27
N PRO A 9 13.51 -7.14 10.38
CA PRO A 9 13.86 -5.97 9.57
C PRO A 9 13.87 -6.29 8.07
N ILE A 10 14.33 -7.48 7.72
CA ILE A 10 14.38 -7.96 6.33
C ILE A 10 12.96 -8.15 5.80
N ALA A 11 12.09 -8.81 6.56
CA ALA A 11 10.68 -9.00 6.20
C ALA A 11 9.95 -7.66 5.99
N LYS A 12 10.20 -6.66 6.86
CA LYS A 12 9.65 -5.31 6.70
C LYS A 12 10.10 -4.67 5.39
N TRP A 13 11.37 -4.78 5.02
CA TRP A 13 11.87 -4.25 3.74
C TRP A 13 11.29 -4.96 2.53
N ILE A 14 11.20 -6.30 2.58
CA ILE A 14 10.56 -7.09 1.52
C ILE A 14 9.12 -6.64 1.32
N LEU A 15 8.35 -6.43 2.40
CA LEU A 15 6.97 -5.93 2.30
C LEU A 15 6.88 -4.55 1.65
N ARG A 16 7.78 -3.61 1.99
CA ARG A 16 7.82 -2.29 1.35
C ARG A 16 8.11 -2.40 -0.16
N CYS A 17 9.16 -3.14 -0.52
CA CYS A 17 9.54 -3.34 -1.91
C CYS A 17 8.42 -4.02 -2.72
N ALA A 18 7.86 -5.10 -2.18
CA ALA A 18 6.79 -5.85 -2.82
C ALA A 18 5.55 -4.97 -3.03
N ALA A 19 5.16 -4.20 -2.02
CA ALA A 19 4.01 -3.31 -2.12
C ALA A 19 4.17 -2.24 -3.20
N VAL A 20 5.34 -1.58 -3.27
CA VAL A 20 5.62 -0.58 -4.30
C VAL A 20 5.62 -1.21 -5.70
N VAL A 21 6.42 -2.26 -5.91
CA VAL A 21 6.52 -2.90 -7.24
C VAL A 21 5.15 -3.38 -7.72
N TYR A 22 4.36 -3.96 -6.81
CA TYR A 22 3.05 -4.48 -7.12
C TYR A 22 2.05 -3.37 -7.49
N VAL A 23 1.98 -2.29 -6.71
CA VAL A 23 1.07 -1.17 -6.98
C VAL A 23 1.45 -0.45 -8.28
N PHE A 24 2.75 -0.26 -8.54
CA PHE A 24 3.19 0.28 -9.82
C PHE A 24 2.82 -0.64 -10.99
N SER A 25 2.96 -1.96 -10.83
CA SER A 25 2.54 -2.91 -11.87
C SER A 25 1.03 -2.84 -12.15
N LEU A 26 0.20 -2.65 -11.12
CA LEU A 26 -1.25 -2.51 -11.28
C LEU A 26 -1.65 -1.25 -12.03
N TYR A 27 -1.03 -0.12 -11.69
CA TYR A 27 -1.44 1.19 -12.20
C TYR A 27 -0.53 1.74 -13.30
N TYR A 28 0.47 0.99 -13.77
CA TYR A 28 1.43 1.45 -14.80
C TYR A 28 0.75 2.04 -16.03
N LYS A 29 -0.23 1.32 -16.60
CA LYS A 29 -1.00 1.79 -17.75
C LYS A 29 -1.85 3.01 -17.43
N SER A 30 -2.45 3.03 -16.23
CA SER A 30 -3.22 4.17 -15.76
C SER A 30 -2.32 5.40 -15.65
N LEU A 31 -1.12 5.28 -15.10
CA LEU A 31 -0.17 6.39 -14.92
C LEU A 31 0.36 6.96 -16.24
N GLN A 32 0.40 6.17 -17.32
CA GLN A 32 0.81 6.64 -18.64
C GLN A 32 -0.22 7.55 -19.33
N SER A 33 -1.50 7.51 -18.94
CA SER A 33 -2.52 8.31 -19.61
C SER A 33 -2.51 9.78 -19.19
N PHE A 34 -1.90 10.12 -18.05
CA PHE A 34 -1.81 11.49 -17.51
C PHE A 34 -3.15 12.26 -17.47
N GLU A 35 -4.26 11.56 -17.25
CA GLU A 35 -5.61 12.15 -17.22
C GLU A 35 -5.99 12.71 -15.85
N PHE A 36 -5.35 13.81 -15.45
CA PHE A 36 -5.60 14.45 -14.14
C PHE A 36 -7.02 15.01 -13.95
N SER A 37 -7.81 15.13 -15.03
CA SER A 37 -9.23 15.50 -14.94
C SER A 37 -10.12 14.38 -14.42
N ASN A 38 -9.66 13.12 -14.42
CA ASN A 38 -10.43 11.98 -13.95
C ASN A 38 -10.17 11.72 -12.45
N ILE A 39 -11.23 11.76 -11.64
CA ILE A 39 -11.14 11.52 -10.19
C ILE A 39 -10.56 10.14 -9.84
N HIS A 40 -10.85 9.11 -10.65
CA HIS A 40 -10.31 7.77 -10.45
C HIS A 40 -8.81 7.72 -10.74
N TYR A 41 -8.35 8.42 -11.77
CA TYR A 41 -6.92 8.55 -12.06
C TYR A 41 -6.21 9.28 -10.91
N LEU A 42 -6.77 10.40 -10.44
CA LEU A 42 -6.19 11.16 -9.32
C LEU A 42 -6.05 10.29 -8.07
N LEU A 43 -7.08 9.50 -7.75
CA LEU A 43 -7.06 8.61 -6.60
C LEU A 43 -6.02 7.48 -6.76
N ASN A 44 -5.90 6.89 -7.95
CA ASN A 44 -4.86 5.89 -8.26
C ASN A 44 -3.45 6.48 -8.16
N PHE A 45 -3.26 7.72 -8.63
CA PHE A 45 -2.00 8.42 -8.56
C PHE A 45 -1.58 8.69 -7.11
N ILE A 46 -2.49 9.24 -6.30
CA ILE A 46 -2.28 9.46 -4.87
C ILE A 46 -1.95 8.14 -4.17
N TYR A 47 -2.66 7.06 -4.50
CA TYR A 47 -2.39 5.75 -3.94
C TYR A 47 -0.96 5.28 -4.23
N CYS A 48 -0.51 5.36 -5.48
CA CYS A 48 0.86 5.03 -5.88
C CYS A 48 1.88 5.91 -5.15
N LEU A 49 1.63 7.22 -5.08
CA LEU A 49 2.49 8.18 -4.39
C LEU A 49 2.69 7.80 -2.92
N PHE A 50 1.62 7.42 -2.21
CA PHE A 50 1.71 7.04 -0.80
C PHE A 50 2.41 5.70 -0.58
N PHE A 51 2.38 4.77 -1.53
CA PHE A 51 3.26 3.59 -1.48
C PHE A 51 4.74 3.96 -1.64
N VAL A 52 5.07 4.91 -2.53
CA VAL A 52 6.44 5.43 -2.64
C VAL A 52 6.87 6.11 -1.34
N LEU A 53 6.00 6.94 -0.75
CA LEU A 53 6.27 7.59 0.53
C LEU A 53 6.45 6.58 1.67
N LEU A 54 5.68 5.49 1.67
CA LEU A 54 5.84 4.40 2.64
C LEU A 54 7.21 3.71 2.50
N PHE A 55 7.69 3.55 1.27
CA PHE A 55 9.04 3.03 0.99
C PHE A 55 10.14 4.00 1.42
N ILE A 56 10.02 5.28 1.04
CA ILE A 56 10.97 6.34 1.43
C ILE A 56 11.00 6.52 2.95
N GLY A 57 9.83 6.45 3.61
CA GLY A 57 9.69 6.52 5.06
C GLY A 57 10.49 5.45 5.79
N GLY A 58 10.74 4.30 5.16
CA GLY A 58 11.59 3.23 5.72
C GLY A 58 13.07 3.61 5.89
N PHE A 59 13.57 4.61 5.16
CA PHE A 59 14.94 5.13 5.33
C PHE A 59 15.05 6.21 6.41
N GLN A 60 13.92 6.75 6.87
CA GLN A 60 13.91 7.83 7.85
C GLN A 60 13.95 7.29 9.28
N LYS A 61 14.65 8.02 10.18
CA LYS A 61 14.68 7.68 11.60
C LYS A 61 13.33 7.90 12.31
N GLY A 62 12.49 8.78 11.76
CA GLY A 62 11.17 9.08 12.31
C GLY A 62 10.08 8.15 11.78
N ASN A 63 9.13 7.78 12.65
CA ASN A 63 8.00 6.93 12.28
C ASN A 63 6.87 7.68 11.57
N THR A 64 6.86 9.01 11.64
CA THR A 64 5.74 9.86 11.20
C THR A 64 5.37 9.65 9.74
N LEU A 65 6.34 9.63 8.82
CA LEU A 65 6.07 9.47 7.40
C LEU A 65 5.49 8.09 7.07
N THR A 66 6.02 7.04 7.69
CA THR A 66 5.54 5.66 7.51
C THR A 66 4.12 5.48 8.05
N ILE A 67 3.80 6.07 9.20
CA ILE A 67 2.47 6.00 9.81
C ILE A 67 1.46 6.76 8.95
N ILE A 68 1.76 8.01 8.57
CA ILE A 68 0.86 8.81 7.73
C ILE A 68 0.63 8.11 6.38
N SER A 69 1.69 7.60 5.76
CA SER A 69 1.58 6.88 4.49
C SER A 69 0.78 5.60 4.64
N GLY A 70 0.99 4.85 5.73
CA GLY A 70 0.22 3.65 6.07
C GLY A 70 -1.27 3.94 6.26
N ILE A 71 -1.62 5.04 6.93
CA ILE A 71 -3.02 5.46 7.13
C ILE A 71 -3.67 5.76 5.79
N VAL A 72 -3.04 6.56 4.95
CA VAL A 72 -3.61 6.95 3.65
C VAL A 72 -3.75 5.73 2.73
N VAL A 73 -2.73 4.86 2.68
CA VAL A 73 -2.81 3.58 1.95
C VAL A 73 -3.97 2.74 2.46
N SER A 74 -4.14 2.64 3.78
CA SER A 74 -5.23 1.85 4.38
C SER A 74 -6.60 2.41 3.98
N LEU A 75 -6.81 3.72 4.11
CA LEU A 75 -8.07 4.38 3.77
C LEU A 75 -8.44 4.20 2.29
N ILE A 76 -7.47 4.40 1.39
CA ILE A 76 -7.71 4.21 -0.05
C ILE A 76 -7.98 2.73 -0.36
N SER A 77 -7.30 1.80 0.32
CA SER A 77 -7.55 0.37 0.14
C SER A 77 -8.96 -0.03 0.58
N VAL A 78 -9.47 0.50 1.71
CA VAL A 78 -10.87 0.28 2.13
C VAL A 78 -11.84 0.81 1.08
N TYR A 79 -11.60 2.01 0.56
CA TYR A 79 -12.44 2.59 -0.49
C TYR A 79 -12.45 1.70 -1.76
N LYS A 80 -11.29 1.20 -2.18
CA LYS A 80 -11.18 0.29 -3.33
C LYS A 80 -11.87 -1.05 -3.10
N VAL A 81 -11.73 -1.65 -1.91
CA VAL A 81 -12.46 -2.89 -1.55
C VAL A 81 -13.97 -2.67 -1.65
N TYR A 82 -14.48 -1.54 -1.16
CA TYR A 82 -15.90 -1.22 -1.24
C TYR A 82 -16.37 -1.04 -2.68
N TRP A 83 -15.58 -0.36 -3.51
CA TRP A 83 -15.94 -0.09 -4.91
C TRP A 83 -15.89 -1.35 -5.80
N GLU A 84 -14.91 -2.23 -5.58
CA GLU A 84 -14.77 -3.48 -6.35
C GLU A 84 -15.65 -4.62 -5.83
N PHE A 85 -16.43 -4.38 -4.77
CA PHE A 85 -17.32 -5.41 -4.24
C PHE A 85 -18.54 -5.60 -5.15
N ASN A 86 -18.42 -6.54 -6.09
CA ASN A 86 -19.48 -6.90 -7.03
C ASN A 86 -20.47 -7.96 -6.48
N GLY A 87 -20.58 -8.10 -5.15
CA GLY A 87 -21.46 -9.09 -4.50
C GLY A 87 -20.88 -10.50 -4.39
N SER A 88 -19.68 -10.75 -4.93
CA SER A 88 -18.93 -11.99 -4.76
C SER A 88 -17.68 -11.75 -3.92
N PHE A 89 -17.50 -12.54 -2.87
CA PHE A 89 -16.29 -12.50 -2.03
C PHE A 89 -15.08 -13.18 -2.69
N LEU A 90 -15.26 -13.86 -3.83
CA LEU A 90 -14.21 -14.61 -4.55
C LEU A 90 -13.58 -13.82 -5.70
N ASP A 91 -13.76 -12.50 -5.75
CA ASP A 91 -13.11 -11.66 -6.73
C ASP A 91 -11.61 -11.48 -6.40
N THR A 92 -10.78 -11.68 -7.42
CA THR A 92 -9.32 -11.52 -7.31
C THR A 92 -8.95 -10.09 -6.94
N GLN A 93 -9.67 -9.08 -7.47
CA GLN A 93 -9.35 -7.68 -7.19
C GLN A 93 -9.62 -7.30 -5.73
N LEU A 94 -10.66 -7.87 -5.13
CA LEU A 94 -11.00 -7.67 -3.73
C LEU A 94 -9.86 -8.16 -2.82
N TYR A 95 -9.32 -9.35 -3.08
CA TYR A 95 -8.20 -9.89 -2.29
C TYR A 95 -6.93 -9.08 -2.40
N VAL A 96 -6.69 -8.51 -3.57
CA VAL A 96 -5.56 -7.62 -3.81
C VAL A 96 -5.66 -6.38 -2.92
N PHE A 97 -6.81 -5.72 -2.90
CA PHE A 97 -6.99 -4.53 -2.06
C PHE A 97 -7.04 -4.85 -0.57
N LEU A 98 -7.53 -6.04 -0.17
CA LEU A 98 -7.42 -6.55 1.21
C LEU A 98 -5.96 -6.78 1.63
N MET A 99 -5.13 -7.34 0.75
CA MET A 99 -3.70 -7.53 1.01
C MET A 99 -3.00 -6.18 1.21
N LEU A 100 -3.27 -5.22 0.31
CA LEU A 100 -2.70 -3.87 0.40
C LEU A 100 -3.19 -3.11 1.65
N LEU A 101 -4.45 -3.31 2.04
CA LEU A 101 -4.99 -2.84 3.32
C LEU A 101 -4.20 -3.41 4.50
N GLY A 102 -3.98 -4.72 4.52
CA GLY A 102 -3.20 -5.39 5.57
C GLY A 102 -1.78 -4.82 5.68
N ILE A 103 -1.14 -4.54 4.55
CA ILE A 103 0.19 -3.90 4.51
C ILE A 103 0.13 -2.47 5.06
N GLY A 104 -0.85 -1.67 4.67
CA GLY A 104 -1.05 -0.32 5.20
C GLY A 104 -1.26 -0.30 6.71
N VAL A 105 -2.11 -1.17 7.23
CA VAL A 105 -2.40 -1.30 8.68
C VAL A 105 -1.17 -1.80 9.43
N PHE A 106 -0.41 -2.73 8.86
CA PHE A 106 0.84 -3.21 9.45
C PHE A 106 1.85 -2.07 9.64
N PHE A 107 2.08 -1.24 8.62
CA PHE A 107 3.01 -0.11 8.73
C PHE A 107 2.47 1.04 9.57
N THR A 108 1.14 1.20 9.64
CA THR A 108 0.49 2.15 10.55
C THR A 108 0.70 1.76 12.01
N SER A 109 0.53 0.48 12.34
CA SER A 109 0.63 -0.01 13.71
C SER A 109 2.07 -0.13 14.22
N ARG A 110 3.02 -0.45 13.32
CA ARG A 110 4.41 -0.71 13.70
C ARG A 110 5.37 0.45 13.44
N GLY A 111 5.07 1.32 12.48
CA GLY A 111 5.98 2.38 12.04
C GLY A 111 7.28 1.81 11.45
N ASN A 112 8.43 2.41 11.79
CA ASN A 112 9.76 1.89 11.40
C ASN A 112 10.39 0.96 12.43
N SER A 113 9.85 0.94 13.66
CA SER A 113 10.36 0.18 14.80
C SER A 113 10.27 -1.33 14.59
#